data_AF-A0A2S6IP03-F1
#
_entry.id   AF-A0A2S6IP03-F1
#
_cell.length_a   1.000
_cell.length_b   1.000
_cell.length_c   1.000
_cell.angle_alpha   90.00
_cell.angle_beta   90.00
_cell.angle_gamma   90.00
#
_symmetry.space_group_name_H-M   'P 1'
#
loop_
_entity.id
_entity.type
_entity.pdbx_description
1 polymer ?
#
loop_
_entity_poly.entity_id
_entity_poly.type
_entity_poly.pdbx_seq_one_letter_code
_entity_poly.pdbx_strand_id
1 'polypeptide(L)'
;MIIFEVIGEIFVEVIFNEILIKVWKFIGKVFNKIGDLFSGTKKVIDPIKVLEKKYLYKKIELTDNLNEVLKSGVKGSILEIIDRNKLFAKFYDGNGNQIEWNNKLVFEIKMNQFKLKK
;
A
#
# COMPACT_ATOMS: atom_id res chain seq x y z
N MET A 1 -13.54 -27.71 19.26
CA MET A 1 -13.90 -26.40 18.68
C MET A 1 -13.69 -25.35 19.75
N ILE A 2 -12.42 -24.98 20.02
CA ILE A 2 -12.01 -23.96 21.01
C ILE A 2 -10.68 -23.32 20.55
N ILE A 3 -9.79 -24.12 19.95
CA ILE A 3 -8.46 -23.63 19.49
C ILE A 3 -8.56 -22.62 18.33
N PHE A 4 -9.56 -22.75 17.45
CA PHE A 4 -9.76 -21.81 16.34
C PHE A 4 -10.36 -20.46 16.76
N GLU A 5 -11.15 -20.42 17.84
CA GLU A 5 -11.71 -19.15 18.35
C GLU A 5 -10.62 -18.32 19.03
N VAL A 6 -9.77 -18.93 19.86
CA VAL A 6 -8.70 -18.22 20.59
C VAL A 6 -7.59 -17.71 19.65
N ILE A 7 -7.24 -18.47 18.61
CA ILE A 7 -6.25 -18.03 17.63
C ILE A 7 -6.83 -16.92 16.74
N GLY A 8 -8.12 -17.00 16.39
CA GLY A 8 -8.80 -15.96 15.62
C GLY A 8 -8.89 -14.62 16.37
N GLU A 9 -9.19 -14.64 17.67
CA GLU A 9 -9.29 -13.42 18.48
C GLU A 9 -7.94 -12.71 18.65
N ILE A 10 -6.86 -13.44 18.94
CA ILE A 10 -5.51 -12.86 19.10
C ILE A 10 -4.97 -12.33 17.76
N PHE A 11 -5.27 -13.00 16.64
CA PHE A 11 -4.80 -12.59 15.32
C PHE A 11 -5.53 -11.34 14.80
N VAL A 12 -6.81 -11.20 15.12
CA VAL A 12 -7.58 -9.99 14.79
C VAL A 12 -7.12 -8.81 15.65
N GLU A 13 -6.91 -8.97 16.96
CA GLU A 13 -6.54 -7.86 17.85
C GLU A 13 -5.18 -7.22 17.52
N VAL A 14 -4.17 -8.03 17.19
CA VAL A 14 -2.81 -7.53 16.88
C VAL A 14 -2.76 -6.89 15.49
N ILE A 15 -3.44 -7.47 14.49
CA ILE A 15 -3.47 -6.96 13.12
C ILE A 15 -4.39 -5.72 13.02
N PHE A 16 -5.53 -5.71 13.70
CA PHE A 16 -6.43 -4.55 13.68
C PHE A 16 -5.82 -3.34 14.38
N ASN A 17 -5.21 -3.45 15.56
CA ASN A 17 -4.77 -2.26 16.29
C ASN A 17 -3.62 -1.50 15.59
N GLU A 18 -2.62 -2.20 15.05
CA GLU A 18 -1.53 -1.50 14.34
C GLU A 18 -1.97 -0.92 12.98
N ILE A 19 -2.88 -1.61 12.28
CA ILE A 19 -3.41 -1.16 10.99
C ILE A 19 -4.40 -0.01 11.18
N LEU A 20 -5.29 -0.06 12.19
CA LEU A 20 -6.22 1.02 12.52
C LEU A 20 -5.49 2.29 12.95
N ILE A 21 -4.42 2.19 13.73
CA ILE A 21 -3.67 3.39 14.17
C ILE A 21 -3.00 4.09 12.98
N LYS A 22 -2.48 3.32 12.01
CA LYS A 22 -1.91 3.89 10.76
C LYS A 22 -2.99 4.48 9.86
N VAL A 23 -4.16 3.84 9.75
CA VAL A 23 -5.32 4.36 9.03
C VAL A 23 -5.87 5.63 9.70
N TRP A 24 -5.91 5.73 11.03
CA TRP A 24 -6.28 6.95 11.77
C TRP A 24 -5.32 8.12 11.52
N LYS A 25 -4.00 7.88 11.42
CA LYS A 25 -3.02 8.90 11.00
C LYS A 25 -3.23 9.37 9.55
N PHE A 26 -3.68 8.48 8.67
CA PHE A 26 -4.01 8.83 7.29
C PHE A 26 -5.30 9.65 7.20
N ILE A 27 -6.32 9.31 7.97
CA ILE A 27 -7.59 10.06 8.03
C ILE A 27 -7.39 11.46 8.63
N GLY A 28 -6.56 11.61 9.68
CA GLY A 28 -6.24 12.93 10.24
C GLY A 28 -5.53 13.88 9.26
N LYS A 29 -4.66 13.36 8.39
CA LYS A 29 -4.03 14.15 7.32
C LYS A 29 -5.03 14.55 6.23
N VAL A 30 -6.06 13.74 5.98
CA VAL A 30 -7.17 14.07 5.05
C VAL A 30 -8.05 15.19 5.61
N PHE A 31 -8.36 15.20 6.92
CA PHE A 31 -9.10 16.29 7.57
C PHE A 31 -8.35 17.64 7.55
N ASN A 32 -7.02 17.64 7.74
CA ASN A 32 -6.22 18.86 7.56
C ASN A 32 -6.19 19.34 6.09
N LYS A 33 -6.21 18.42 5.13
CA LYS A 33 -6.31 18.71 3.69
C LYS A 33 -7.65 19.37 3.30
N ILE A 34 -8.72 19.11 4.07
CA ILE A 34 -10.03 19.75 3.93
C ILE A 34 -10.05 21.13 4.59
N GLY A 35 -9.40 21.30 5.75
CA GLY A 35 -9.20 22.62 6.38
C GLY A 35 -8.45 23.61 5.47
N ASP A 36 -7.46 23.14 4.73
CA ASP A 36 -6.73 23.93 3.72
C ASP A 36 -7.54 24.27 2.46
N LEU A 37 -8.69 23.61 2.23
CA LEU A 37 -9.56 23.92 1.10
C LEU A 37 -10.44 25.16 1.38
N PHE A 38 -10.62 25.53 2.66
CA PHE A 38 -11.36 26.72 3.10
C PHE A 38 -10.50 27.99 3.18
N SER A 39 -9.16 27.91 3.11
CA SER A 39 -8.24 29.01 3.50
C SER A 39 -7.50 29.77 2.38
N GLY A 40 -7.74 29.49 1.09
CA GLY A 40 -7.43 30.40 -0.02
C GLY A 40 -5.94 30.71 -0.34
N THR A 41 -4.96 29.95 0.15
CA THR A 41 -3.52 30.22 -0.06
C THR A 41 -2.87 29.30 -1.12
N LYS A 42 -2.04 29.88 -2.01
CA LYS A 42 -1.34 29.19 -3.11
C LYS A 42 -0.46 28.04 -2.57
N LYS A 43 -0.86 26.79 -2.81
CA LYS A 43 -0.17 25.57 -2.34
C LYS A 43 1.17 25.36 -3.06
N VAL A 44 2.26 25.30 -2.30
CA VAL A 44 3.52 24.64 -2.70
C VAL A 44 3.18 23.20 -3.08
N ILE A 45 3.43 22.80 -4.32
CA ILE A 45 3.10 21.46 -4.80
C ILE A 45 4.06 20.48 -4.15
N ASP A 46 3.56 19.76 -3.16
CA ASP A 46 4.26 18.66 -2.50
C ASP A 46 4.57 17.55 -3.54
N PRO A 47 5.85 17.24 -3.82
CA PRO A 47 6.25 16.23 -4.79
C PRO A 47 5.65 14.84 -4.50
N ILE A 48 5.38 14.51 -3.24
CA ILE A 48 4.74 13.24 -2.87
C ILE A 48 3.29 13.21 -3.36
N LYS A 49 2.55 14.32 -3.22
CA LYS A 49 1.15 14.40 -3.72
C LYS A 49 1.06 14.23 -5.23
N VAL A 50 2.07 14.67 -5.99
CA VAL A 50 2.14 14.45 -7.44
C VAL A 50 2.31 12.96 -7.75
N LEU A 51 3.18 12.28 -7.01
CA LEU A 51 3.40 10.85 -7.14
C LEU A 51 2.16 10.06 -6.72
N GLU A 52 1.51 10.41 -5.62
CA GLU A 52 0.23 9.82 -5.19
C GLU A 52 -0.80 9.91 -6.31
N LYS A 53 -1.01 11.10 -6.90
CA LYS A 53 -1.97 11.27 -7.99
C LYS A 53 -1.65 10.41 -9.22
N LYS A 54 -0.36 10.19 -9.49
CA LYS A 54 0.11 9.42 -10.66
C LYS A 54 0.03 7.91 -10.44
N TYR A 55 0.35 7.44 -9.23
CA TYR A 55 0.66 6.04 -8.97
C TYR A 55 -0.29 5.36 -7.98
N LEU A 56 -0.89 6.09 -7.04
CA LEU A 56 -1.74 5.49 -5.99
C LEU A 56 -2.89 4.69 -6.62
N TYR A 57 -3.11 3.48 -6.14
CA TYR A 57 -4.13 2.53 -6.62
C TYR A 57 -4.00 2.11 -8.09
N LYS A 58 -2.90 2.45 -8.77
CA LYS A 58 -2.66 1.97 -10.13
C LYS A 58 -2.22 0.51 -10.13
N LYS A 59 -2.64 -0.19 -11.18
CA LYS A 59 -2.16 -1.54 -11.50
C LYS A 59 -0.73 -1.47 -12.00
N ILE A 60 0.09 -2.38 -11.53
CA ILE A 60 1.51 -2.48 -11.86
C ILE A 60 1.88 -3.91 -12.23
N GLU A 61 3.01 -4.05 -12.90
CA GLU A 61 3.68 -5.32 -13.14
C GLU A 61 5.14 -5.19 -12.72
N LEU A 62 5.65 -6.16 -11.95
CA LEU A 62 7.07 -6.19 -11.58
C LEU A 62 7.95 -6.32 -12.82
N THR A 63 9.03 -5.56 -12.87
CA THR A 63 10.06 -5.68 -13.91
C THR A 63 11.19 -6.60 -13.49
N ASP A 64 11.44 -6.69 -12.18
CA ASP A 64 12.53 -7.48 -11.60
C ASP A 64 12.00 -8.52 -10.61
N ASN A 65 12.79 -9.57 -10.35
CA ASN A 65 12.50 -10.51 -9.28
C ASN A 65 12.84 -9.88 -7.93
N LEU A 66 11.88 -9.85 -7.01
CA LEU A 66 12.08 -9.38 -5.64
C LEU A 66 12.42 -10.51 -4.68
N ASN A 67 11.81 -11.68 -4.88
CA ASN A 67 12.07 -12.90 -4.14
C ASN A 67 11.61 -14.12 -4.96
N GLU A 68 11.61 -15.31 -4.34
CA GLU A 68 11.25 -16.57 -5.00
C GLU A 68 9.79 -16.62 -5.48
N VAL A 69 8.90 -15.84 -4.87
CA VAL A 69 7.46 -15.79 -5.18
C VAL A 69 7.12 -14.60 -6.07
N LEU A 70 7.64 -13.42 -5.74
CA LEU A 70 7.45 -12.17 -6.47
C LEU A 70 8.47 -12.04 -7.60
N LYS A 71 8.21 -12.77 -8.68
CA LYS A 71 9.00 -12.73 -9.91
C LYS A 71 8.57 -11.58 -10.83
N SER A 72 9.44 -11.24 -11.77
CA SER A 72 9.12 -10.34 -12.88
C SER A 72 7.87 -10.83 -13.62
N GLY A 73 7.00 -9.90 -14.01
CA GLY A 73 5.71 -10.21 -14.65
C GLY A 73 4.54 -10.37 -13.67
N VAL A 74 4.79 -10.51 -12.36
CA VAL A 74 3.72 -10.58 -11.36
C VAL A 74 2.98 -9.24 -11.29
N LYS A 75 1.65 -9.31 -11.29
CA LYS A 75 0.77 -8.14 -11.29
C LYS A 75 0.44 -7.73 -9.87
N GLY A 76 0.29 -6.43 -9.68
CA GLY A 76 -0.03 -5.85 -8.38
C GLY A 76 -0.76 -4.52 -8.48
N SER A 77 -0.98 -3.93 -7.32
CA SER A 77 -1.58 -2.60 -7.16
C SER A 77 -0.83 -1.81 -6.10
N ILE A 78 -0.57 -0.55 -6.39
CA ILE A 78 0.07 0.38 -5.46
C ILE A 78 -0.94 0.75 -4.36
N LEU A 79 -0.52 0.63 -3.11
CA LEU A 79 -1.32 0.96 -1.94
C LEU A 79 -0.98 2.33 -1.36
N GLU A 80 0.31 2.65 -1.29
CA GLU A 80 0.78 3.87 -0.63
C GLU A 80 2.13 4.29 -1.20
N ILE A 81 2.36 5.60 -1.31
CA ILE A 81 3.67 6.17 -1.64
C ILE A 81 4.36 6.55 -0.33
N ILE A 82 5.51 5.93 -0.05
CA ILE A 82 6.27 6.18 1.19
C ILE A 82 7.12 7.44 0.99
N ASP A 83 7.86 7.47 -0.12
CA ASP A 83 8.73 8.58 -0.50
C ASP A 83 8.86 8.67 -2.04
N ARG A 84 9.82 9.46 -2.54
CA ARG A 84 10.00 9.67 -3.98
C ARG A 84 10.46 8.42 -4.75
N ASN A 85 11.05 7.46 -4.05
CA ASN A 85 11.70 6.28 -4.61
C ASN A 85 11.03 4.98 -4.16
N LYS A 86 10.28 4.97 -3.06
CA LYS A 86 9.70 3.78 -2.44
C LYS A 86 8.19 3.89 -2.31
N LEU A 87 7.53 2.74 -2.46
CA LEU A 87 6.09 2.61 -2.28
C LEU A 87 5.73 1.23 -1.72
N PHE A 88 4.52 1.13 -1.19
CA PHE A 88 3.91 -0.14 -0.83
C PHE A 88 2.98 -0.64 -1.92
N ALA A 89 3.11 -1.92 -2.27
CA ALA A 89 2.23 -2.59 -3.22
C ALA A 89 1.77 -3.95 -2.69
N LYS A 90 0.59 -4.36 -3.13
CA LYS A 90 0.11 -5.74 -3.03
C LYS A 90 0.18 -6.42 -4.39
N PHE A 91 0.47 -7.71 -4.40
CA PHE A 91 0.61 -8.51 -5.62
C PHE A 91 -0.37 -9.66 -5.64
N TYR A 92 -0.63 -10.18 -6.85
CA TYR A 92 -1.65 -11.19 -7.10
C TYR A 92 -1.07 -12.36 -7.88
N ASP A 93 -1.53 -13.55 -7.55
CA ASP A 93 -1.23 -14.78 -8.29
C ASP A 93 -1.98 -14.80 -9.64
N GLY A 94 -1.78 -15.88 -10.41
CA GLY A 94 -2.48 -16.07 -11.69
C GLY A 94 -4.00 -16.21 -11.56
N ASN A 95 -4.51 -16.52 -10.37
CA ASN A 95 -5.92 -16.67 -10.05
C ASN A 95 -6.54 -15.37 -9.50
N GLY A 96 -5.74 -14.33 -9.29
CA GLY A 96 -6.17 -13.07 -8.70
C GLY A 96 -6.20 -13.04 -7.17
N ASN A 97 -5.72 -14.09 -6.49
CA ASN A 97 -5.58 -14.09 -5.03
C ASN A 97 -4.36 -13.27 -4.63
N GLN A 98 -4.45 -12.62 -3.47
CA GLN A 98 -3.33 -11.85 -2.95
C GLN A 98 -2.18 -12.78 -2.54
N ILE A 99 -0.97 -12.43 -2.97
CA ILE A 99 0.24 -13.17 -2.63
C ILE A 99 0.67 -12.81 -1.21
N GLU A 100 0.81 -13.83 -0.38
CA GLU A 100 1.43 -13.76 0.94
C GLU A 100 2.82 -14.39 0.90
N TRP A 101 3.81 -13.74 1.51
CA TRP A 101 5.15 -14.30 1.66
C TRP A 101 5.74 -13.88 3.00
N ASN A 102 6.23 -14.85 3.78
CA ASN A 102 6.76 -14.63 5.13
C ASN A 102 5.80 -13.86 6.05
N ASN A 103 4.52 -14.26 6.07
CA ASN A 103 3.44 -13.59 6.80
C ASN A 103 3.25 -12.11 6.42
N LYS A 104 3.68 -11.72 5.21
CA LYS A 104 3.51 -10.36 4.67
C LYS A 104 2.68 -10.38 3.41
N LEU A 105 1.69 -9.50 3.38
CA LEU A 105 0.74 -9.30 2.28
C LEU A 105 1.03 -8.02 1.47
N VAL A 106 1.89 -7.14 2.01
CA VAL A 106 2.25 -5.84 1.44
C VAL A 106 3.77 -5.75 1.37
N PHE A 107 4.27 -5.28 0.24
CA PHE A 107 5.69 -5.28 -0.08
C PHE A 107 6.16 -3.86 -0.39
N GLU A 108 7.31 -3.49 0.17
CA GLU A 108 8.03 -2.28 -0.22
C GLU A 108 8.74 -2.54 -1.54
N ILE A 109 8.49 -1.70 -2.55
CA ILE A 109 9.17 -1.77 -3.85
C ILE A 109 9.66 -0.38 -4.26
N LYS A 110 10.71 -0.36 -5.10
CA LYS A 110 11.23 0.89 -5.67
C LYS A 110 10.46 1.30 -6.93
N MET A 111 10.45 2.61 -7.21
CA MET A 111 9.83 3.19 -8.40
C MET A 111 10.36 2.66 -9.74
N ASN A 112 11.56 2.09 -9.76
CA ASN A 112 12.16 1.49 -10.95
C ASN A 112 11.96 -0.03 -11.07
N GLN A 113 11.31 -0.68 -10.09
CA GLN A 113 11.10 -2.14 -10.06
C GLN A 113 9.73 -2.56 -10.61
N PHE A 114 8.97 -1.62 -11.17
CA PHE A 114 7.68 -1.91 -11.78
C PHE A 114 7.41 -1.02 -12.99
N LYS A 115 6.46 -1.48 -13.81
CA LYS A 115 5.83 -0.67 -14.86
C LYS A 115 4.33 -0.56 -14.62
N LEU A 116 3.76 0.60 -14.95
CA LEU A 116 2.32 0.80 -14.91
C LEU A 116 1.63 -0.08 -15.96
N LYS A 117 0.52 -0.71 -15.58
CA LYS A 117 -0.40 -1.34 -16.53
C LYS A 117 -1.58 -0.43 -16.79
N LYS A 118 -1.96 -0.32 -18.07
CA LYS A 118 -3.18 0.34 -18.50
C LYS A 118 -4.40 -0.45 -18.02
#